data_AF-A0A5Q5CI76-F1
#
_entry.id   AF-A0A5Q5CI76-F1
#
_cell.length_a   1.000
_cell.length_b   1.000
_cell.length_c   1.000
_cell.angle_alpha   90.00
_cell.angle_beta   90.00
_cell.angle_gamma   90.00
#
_symmetry.space_group_name_H-M   'P 1'
#
loop_
_entity.id
_entity.type
_entity.pdbx_description
1 polymer ?
#
loop_
_entity_poly.entity_id
_entity_poly.type
_entity_poly.pdbx_seq_one_letter_code
_entity_poly.pdbx_strand_id
1 'polypeptide(L)'
;MRQSRAALVVAGVCLVITGCTTTVNAESTTPTRTMIPRPLVERELPGLLLEPEEASAVMGTTGMAPTGTESAMEDNSGIMEPRECLAIDAAAEALVYEGSEYWAERGVSMNNGDDFTHYLKQAVVLFPYREKAAAFYEASVHQWPACRQYTHTQSGSVWDVGKIVNEDHILSTTAMMQEAKAPGWGCGRALALRNNIIIDVNTCSPDPADSAVRVAAQIGENVRAQW
;
A
#
# COMPACT_ATOMS: atom_id res chain seq x y z
N MET A 1 59.97 -40.14 77.76
CA MET A 1 59.55 -38.93 78.48
C MET A 1 58.12 -38.62 78.04
N ARG A 2 57.12 -39.12 78.79
CA ARG A 2 56.29 -38.35 79.73
C ARG A 2 55.56 -37.15 79.08
N GLN A 3 54.22 -37.28 79.06
CA GLN A 3 53.23 -36.26 79.46
C GLN A 3 52.99 -35.11 78.46
N SER A 4 51.80 -34.58 78.20
CA SER A 4 50.50 -34.58 78.90
C SER A 4 49.33 -34.23 77.96
N ARG A 5 48.12 -34.53 78.42
CA ARG A 5 46.81 -34.19 77.87
C ARG A 5 46.55 -32.68 77.80
N ALA A 6 45.75 -32.24 76.82
CA ALA A 6 44.78 -31.16 76.99
C ALA A 6 43.62 -31.34 76.00
N ALA A 7 42.41 -31.54 76.52
CA ALA A 7 41.17 -31.57 75.76
C ALA A 7 40.60 -30.15 75.70
N LEU A 8 40.17 -29.72 74.52
CA LEU A 8 39.43 -28.47 74.30
C LEU A 8 38.12 -28.84 73.59
N VAL A 9 37.02 -28.69 74.32
CA VAL A 9 35.65 -28.83 73.82
C VAL A 9 35.27 -27.48 73.22
N VAL A 10 34.99 -27.45 71.92
CA VAL A 10 34.43 -26.27 71.22
C VAL A 10 32.95 -26.53 70.98
N ALA A 11 32.10 -25.77 71.65
CA ALA A 11 30.66 -25.75 71.41
C ALA A 11 30.38 -24.94 70.13
N GLY A 12 29.91 -25.62 69.08
CA GLY A 12 29.48 -24.99 67.84
C GLY A 12 28.05 -24.45 67.96
N VAL A 13 27.91 -23.13 67.82
CA VAL A 13 26.61 -22.44 67.73
C VAL A 13 26.13 -22.50 66.29
N CYS A 14 25.05 -23.25 66.03
CA CYS A 14 24.37 -23.27 64.73
C CYS A 14 23.46 -22.04 64.59
N LEU A 15 23.89 -21.05 63.80
CA LEU A 15 23.04 -19.97 63.31
C LEU A 15 22.23 -20.47 62.11
N VAL A 16 20.92 -20.61 62.28
CA VAL A 16 19.99 -20.94 61.19
C VAL A 16 19.65 -19.64 60.45
N ILE A 17 20.16 -19.49 59.24
CA ILE A 17 19.80 -18.38 58.33
C ILE A 17 18.52 -18.78 57.61
N THR A 18 17.40 -18.18 57.98
CA THR A 18 16.13 -18.27 57.24
C THR A 18 16.23 -17.45 55.95
N GLY A 19 16.54 -18.10 54.84
CA GLY A 19 16.47 -17.50 53.50
C GLY A 19 15.02 -17.41 53.02
N CYS A 20 14.52 -16.20 52.78
CA CYS A 20 13.30 -16.00 51.99
C CYS A 20 13.59 -16.35 50.53
N THR A 21 13.10 -17.50 50.06
CA THR A 21 13.07 -17.83 48.64
C THR A 21 11.90 -17.10 47.98
N THR A 22 12.18 -16.06 47.20
CA THR A 22 11.20 -15.49 46.28
C THR A 22 11.01 -16.46 45.12
N THR A 23 9.86 -17.12 45.06
CA THR A 23 9.43 -17.89 43.89
C THR A 23 9.19 -16.93 42.73
N VAL A 24 10.13 -16.87 41.79
CA VAL A 24 9.93 -16.22 40.50
C VAL A 24 9.04 -17.16 39.69
N ASN A 25 7.76 -16.82 39.52
CA ASN A 25 6.93 -17.49 38.53
C ASN A 25 7.59 -17.21 37.17
N ALA A 26 8.11 -18.26 36.54
CA ALA A 26 8.44 -18.20 35.13
C ALA A 26 7.11 -18.01 34.39
N GLU A 27 6.80 -16.76 34.02
CA GLU A 27 5.81 -16.50 32.99
C GLU A 27 6.28 -17.21 31.72
N SER A 28 5.62 -18.31 31.38
CA SER A 28 5.70 -18.88 30.05
C SER A 28 5.23 -17.81 29.08
N THR A 29 6.17 -17.12 28.43
CA THR A 29 5.91 -16.40 27.20
C THR A 29 5.44 -17.42 26.17
N THR A 30 4.12 -17.59 26.05
CA THR A 30 3.53 -18.24 24.89
C THR A 30 4.04 -17.50 23.66
N PRO A 31 4.74 -18.15 22.73
CA PRO A 31 5.17 -17.48 21.52
C PRO A 31 3.91 -17.04 20.78
N THR A 32 3.69 -15.73 20.68
CA THR A 32 2.69 -15.18 19.76
C THR A 32 3.11 -15.65 18.38
N ARG A 33 2.42 -16.65 17.85
CA ARG A 33 2.65 -17.16 16.51
C ARG A 33 2.21 -16.05 15.55
N THR A 34 3.16 -15.24 15.10
CA THR A 34 2.93 -14.28 14.02
C THR A 34 2.63 -15.10 12.77
N MET A 35 1.35 -15.20 12.40
CA MET A 35 0.97 -15.80 11.12
C MET A 35 1.54 -14.92 10.03
N ILE A 36 2.49 -15.47 9.26
CA ILE A 36 3.02 -14.78 8.09
C ILE A 36 2.00 -14.92 6.98
N PRO A 37 1.70 -13.80 6.32
CA PRO A 37 0.90 -13.84 5.13
C PRO A 37 1.22 -14.83 4.04
N ARG A 38 0.25 -15.69 3.65
CA ARG A 38 0.37 -16.40 2.38
C ARG A 38 0.27 -15.38 1.24
N PRO A 39 1.07 -15.52 0.18
CA PRO A 39 0.84 -14.77 -1.05
C PRO A 39 -0.56 -15.03 -1.62
N LEU A 40 -1.18 -14.00 -2.18
CA LEU A 40 -2.39 -14.13 -2.99
C LEU A 40 -2.05 -14.73 -4.35
N VAL A 41 -3.05 -15.31 -5.00
CA VAL A 41 -2.97 -15.85 -6.36
C VAL A 41 -3.93 -15.13 -7.31
N GLU A 42 -3.69 -15.24 -8.62
CA GLU A 42 -4.40 -14.51 -9.67
C GLU A 42 -5.93 -14.61 -9.60
N ARG A 43 -6.46 -15.80 -9.30
CA ARG A 43 -7.93 -16.01 -9.19
C ARG A 43 -8.61 -15.16 -8.10
N GLU A 44 -7.84 -14.60 -7.18
CA GLU A 44 -8.36 -13.78 -6.08
C GLU A 44 -8.48 -12.30 -6.47
N LEU A 45 -7.76 -11.85 -7.52
CA LEU A 45 -7.67 -10.44 -7.90
C LEU A 45 -9.02 -9.76 -8.16
N PRO A 46 -9.98 -10.38 -8.88
CA PRO A 46 -11.26 -9.72 -9.15
C PRO A 46 -12.02 -9.35 -7.87
N GLY A 47 -11.93 -10.17 -6.82
CA GLY A 47 -12.62 -9.93 -5.55
C GLY A 47 -11.95 -8.90 -4.64
N LEU A 48 -10.86 -8.26 -5.09
CA LEU A 48 -10.17 -7.21 -4.32
C LEU A 48 -10.65 -5.81 -4.68
N LEU A 49 -11.09 -5.61 -5.92
CA LEU A 49 -11.52 -4.32 -6.46
C LEU A 49 -12.85 -3.88 -5.83
N LEU A 50 -13.07 -2.57 -5.77
CA LEU A 50 -14.31 -2.00 -5.31
C LEU A 50 -15.42 -2.23 -6.33
N GLU A 51 -16.60 -2.58 -5.83
CA GLU A 51 -17.82 -2.64 -6.62
C GLU A 51 -18.38 -1.22 -6.88
N PRO A 52 -19.25 -1.04 -7.89
CA PRO A 52 -19.79 0.28 -8.29
C PRO A 52 -20.39 1.13 -7.16
N GLU A 53 -21.08 0.50 -6.21
CA GLU A 53 -21.69 1.19 -5.06
C GLU A 53 -20.64 1.68 -4.07
N GLU A 54 -19.61 0.87 -3.80
CA GLU A 54 -18.47 1.24 -2.95
C GLU A 54 -17.65 2.35 -3.59
N ALA A 55 -17.38 2.24 -4.90
CA ALA A 55 -16.71 3.27 -5.68
C ALA A 55 -17.48 4.60 -5.64
N SER A 56 -18.81 4.57 -5.82
CA SER A 56 -19.67 5.75 -5.72
C SER A 56 -19.53 6.43 -4.34
N ALA A 57 -19.66 5.65 -3.27
CA ALA A 57 -19.54 6.15 -1.90
C ALA A 57 -18.17 6.78 -1.62
N VAL A 58 -17.08 6.11 -2.00
CA VAL A 58 -15.71 6.61 -1.80
C VAL A 58 -15.41 7.82 -2.67
N MET A 59 -15.96 7.89 -3.88
CA MET A 59 -15.78 9.03 -4.80
C MET A 59 -16.67 10.23 -4.44
N GLY A 60 -17.61 10.08 -3.49
CA GLY A 60 -18.54 11.15 -3.11
C GLY A 60 -19.56 11.48 -4.21
N THR A 61 -19.90 10.50 -5.04
CA THR A 61 -20.84 10.63 -6.16
C THR A 61 -21.85 9.48 -6.13
N THR A 62 -22.74 9.45 -7.12
CA THR A 62 -23.63 8.32 -7.38
C THR A 62 -23.46 7.84 -8.82
N GLY A 63 -23.86 6.60 -9.08
CA GLY A 63 -23.92 6.09 -10.45
C GLY A 63 -22.57 5.81 -11.10
N MET A 64 -21.48 5.64 -10.33
CA MET A 64 -20.25 5.08 -10.89
C MET A 64 -20.59 3.72 -11.50
N ALA A 65 -20.19 3.50 -12.75
CA ALA A 65 -20.43 2.26 -13.47
C ALA A 65 -19.16 1.86 -14.25
N PRO A 66 -18.87 0.56 -14.41
CA PRO A 66 -17.75 0.10 -15.21
C PRO A 66 -17.85 0.55 -16.66
N THR A 67 -16.76 1.11 -17.17
CA THR A 67 -16.59 1.47 -18.59
C THR A 67 -15.59 0.55 -19.29
N GLY A 68 -14.74 -0.14 -18.53
CA GLY A 68 -13.75 -1.08 -19.02
C GLY A 68 -13.31 -2.05 -17.92
N THR A 69 -12.83 -3.21 -18.34
CA THR A 69 -12.11 -4.13 -17.45
C THR A 69 -10.84 -4.58 -18.13
N GLU A 70 -9.76 -4.56 -17.39
CA GLU A 70 -8.41 -4.80 -17.91
C GLU A 70 -7.81 -6.05 -17.26
N SER A 71 -7.01 -6.77 -18.02
CA SER A 71 -6.19 -7.90 -17.55
C SER A 71 -4.77 -7.84 -18.13
N ALA A 72 -4.43 -6.71 -18.71
CA ALA A 72 -3.14 -6.36 -19.24
C ALA A 72 -2.97 -4.83 -19.13
N MET A 73 -1.76 -4.43 -18.79
CA MET A 73 -1.38 -3.03 -18.65
C MET A 73 -1.41 -2.29 -19.99
N GLU A 74 -1.77 -1.01 -19.95
CA GLU A 74 -1.83 -0.14 -21.12
C GLU A 74 -0.49 0.57 -21.32
N ASP A 75 -0.17 0.93 -22.56
CA ASP A 75 0.99 1.80 -22.87
C ASP A 75 0.49 3.14 -23.38
N ASN A 76 0.51 4.15 -22.50
CA ASN A 76 0.13 5.52 -22.83
C ASN A 76 1.36 6.42 -23.09
N SER A 77 2.55 5.85 -23.26
CA SER A 77 3.81 6.59 -23.44
C SER A 77 3.89 7.43 -24.72
N GLY A 78 3.05 7.13 -25.71
CA GLY A 78 2.97 7.88 -26.97
C GLY A 78 2.23 9.21 -26.85
N ILE A 79 1.44 9.42 -25.79
CA ILE A 79 0.55 10.57 -25.63
C ILE A 79 0.91 11.45 -24.42
N MET A 80 2.10 11.23 -23.86
CA MET A 80 2.54 11.82 -22.60
C MET A 80 3.96 12.36 -22.67
N GLU A 81 4.16 13.60 -22.19
CA GLU A 81 5.48 14.20 -22.01
C GLU A 81 5.61 14.95 -20.66
N PRO A 82 6.69 14.78 -19.89
CA PRO A 82 7.81 13.88 -20.14
C PRO A 82 7.48 12.43 -19.69
N ARG A 83 8.20 11.44 -20.23
CA ARG A 83 7.85 10.01 -20.02
C ARG A 83 7.94 9.55 -18.57
N GLU A 84 8.79 10.17 -17.76
CA GLU A 84 8.90 9.89 -16.32
C GLU A 84 7.59 10.18 -15.56
N CYS A 85 6.68 10.97 -16.12
CA CYS A 85 5.38 11.27 -15.55
C CYS A 85 4.31 10.20 -15.81
N LEU A 86 4.60 9.14 -16.58
CA LEU A 86 3.64 8.05 -16.82
C LEU A 86 3.13 7.44 -15.52
N ALA A 87 4.02 7.23 -14.55
CA ALA A 87 3.65 6.68 -13.24
C ALA A 87 2.73 7.62 -12.44
N ILE A 88 2.72 8.93 -12.75
CA ILE A 88 1.80 9.89 -12.13
C ILE A 88 0.51 10.02 -12.93
N ASP A 89 0.52 9.94 -14.25
CA ASP A 89 -0.71 10.17 -15.01
C ASP A 89 -1.74 9.03 -14.85
N ALA A 90 -1.29 7.78 -14.99
CA ALA A 90 -2.19 6.64 -15.11
C ALA A 90 -1.75 5.46 -14.25
N ALA A 91 -2.75 4.70 -13.78
CA ALA A 91 -2.54 3.44 -13.08
C ALA A 91 -2.30 2.29 -14.08
N ALA A 92 -1.51 1.29 -13.65
CA ALA A 92 -1.22 0.07 -14.43
C ALA A 92 -0.62 0.33 -15.82
N GLU A 93 0.41 1.19 -15.88
CA GLU A 93 1.15 1.53 -17.10
C GLU A 93 2.24 0.50 -17.42
N ALA A 94 2.20 -0.08 -18.61
CA ALA A 94 3.08 -1.17 -19.04
C ALA A 94 4.57 -0.81 -18.91
N LEU A 95 4.97 0.39 -19.35
CA LEU A 95 6.36 0.84 -19.26
C LEU A 95 6.80 1.18 -17.82
N VAL A 96 5.87 1.46 -16.91
CA VAL A 96 6.19 1.69 -15.50
C VAL A 96 6.48 0.37 -14.79
N TYR A 97 5.75 -0.68 -15.15
CA TYR A 97 5.92 -2.03 -14.57
C TYR A 97 6.91 -2.91 -15.35
N GLU A 98 7.49 -2.43 -16.44
CA GLU A 98 8.46 -3.17 -17.23
C GLU A 98 9.65 -3.63 -16.36
N GLY A 99 10.00 -4.91 -16.46
CA GLY A 99 11.10 -5.49 -15.68
C GLY A 99 10.83 -5.68 -14.19
N SER A 100 9.63 -5.38 -13.69
CA SER A 100 9.27 -5.52 -12.26
C SER A 100 8.98 -6.97 -11.83
N GLU A 101 8.88 -7.90 -12.78
CA GLU A 101 8.49 -9.30 -12.55
C GLU A 101 7.06 -9.48 -12.02
N TYR A 102 6.17 -8.51 -12.24
CA TYR A 102 4.73 -8.73 -12.00
C TYR A 102 4.22 -9.92 -12.85
N TRP A 103 3.20 -10.60 -12.35
CA TRP A 103 2.67 -11.83 -12.95
C TRP A 103 1.31 -11.64 -13.61
N ALA A 104 0.44 -10.88 -12.96
CA ALA A 104 -0.92 -10.65 -13.43
C ALA A 104 -1.42 -9.30 -12.93
N GLU A 105 -2.42 -8.78 -13.61
CA GLU A 105 -3.09 -7.53 -13.25
C GLU A 105 -4.59 -7.72 -13.47
N ARG A 106 -5.38 -7.04 -12.63
CA ARG A 106 -6.80 -6.89 -12.84
C ARG A 106 -7.18 -5.44 -12.62
N GLY A 107 -7.73 -4.82 -13.65
CA GLY A 107 -8.18 -3.44 -13.66
C GLY A 107 -9.69 -3.32 -13.89
N VAL A 108 -10.26 -2.24 -13.37
CA VAL A 108 -11.57 -1.73 -13.76
C VAL A 108 -11.52 -0.21 -13.86
N SER A 109 -11.95 0.31 -15.00
CA SER A 109 -12.25 1.72 -15.21
C SER A 109 -13.74 1.99 -14.98
N MET A 110 -14.08 3.09 -14.31
CA MET A 110 -15.45 3.51 -14.01
C MET A 110 -15.63 5.01 -14.19
N ASN A 111 -16.84 5.44 -14.54
CA ASN A 111 -17.26 6.83 -14.46
C ASN A 111 -18.75 6.93 -14.07
N ASN A 112 -19.25 8.13 -13.79
CA ASN A 112 -20.64 8.35 -13.41
C ASN A 112 -21.58 8.70 -14.58
N GLY A 113 -21.38 8.05 -15.74
CA GLY A 113 -22.24 8.20 -16.91
C GLY A 113 -22.01 9.51 -17.66
N ASP A 114 -23.07 10.03 -18.28
CA ASP A 114 -23.03 11.17 -19.21
C ASP A 114 -22.53 12.47 -18.58
N ASP A 115 -22.66 12.62 -17.25
CA ASP A 115 -22.16 13.79 -16.52
C ASP A 115 -20.62 13.85 -16.55
N PHE A 116 -19.95 12.68 -16.60
CA PHE A 116 -18.49 12.52 -16.59
C PHE A 116 -17.77 13.42 -15.57
N THR A 117 -18.36 13.60 -14.38
CA THR A 117 -17.77 14.43 -13.33
C THR A 117 -16.82 13.65 -12.45
N HIS A 118 -16.87 12.31 -12.48
CA HIS A 118 -15.99 11.44 -11.73
C HIS A 118 -15.48 10.31 -12.61
N TYR A 119 -14.18 10.03 -12.50
CA TYR A 119 -13.53 8.87 -13.11
C TYR A 119 -12.73 8.13 -12.05
N LEU A 120 -12.69 6.81 -12.16
CA LEU A 120 -11.86 5.94 -11.33
C LEU A 120 -11.26 4.85 -12.22
N LYS A 121 -9.94 4.75 -12.25
CA LYS A 121 -9.21 3.54 -12.61
C LYS A 121 -8.67 2.92 -11.33
N GLN A 122 -9.02 1.67 -11.07
CA GLN A 122 -8.44 0.86 -10.00
C GLN A 122 -7.83 -0.39 -10.59
N ALA A 123 -6.62 -0.72 -10.15
CA ALA A 123 -5.94 -1.94 -10.54
C ALA A 123 -5.29 -2.61 -9.33
N VAL A 124 -5.27 -3.94 -9.35
CA VAL A 124 -4.47 -4.77 -8.45
C VAL A 124 -3.46 -5.56 -9.27
N VAL A 125 -2.19 -5.40 -8.94
CA VAL A 125 -1.07 -6.01 -9.64
C VAL A 125 -0.43 -7.04 -8.75
N LEU A 126 -0.44 -8.28 -9.22
CA LEU A 126 0.10 -9.44 -8.52
C LEU A 126 1.59 -9.59 -8.79
N PHE A 127 2.37 -9.70 -7.72
CA PHE A 127 3.77 -10.09 -7.78
C PHE A 127 3.97 -11.51 -7.25
N PRO A 128 5.10 -12.15 -7.63
CA PRO A 128 5.50 -13.45 -7.12
C PRO A 128 5.38 -13.62 -5.62
N TYR A 129 5.95 -12.65 -4.93
CA TYR A 129 6.16 -12.65 -3.50
C TYR A 129 6.11 -11.21 -3.01
N ARG A 130 5.91 -11.06 -1.70
CA ARG A 130 5.84 -9.76 -1.03
C ARG A 130 7.08 -8.90 -1.29
N GLU A 131 8.25 -9.52 -1.35
CA GLU A 131 9.53 -8.84 -1.54
C GLU A 131 9.62 -8.14 -2.91
N LYS A 132 9.03 -8.73 -3.95
CA LYS A 132 9.01 -8.15 -5.30
C LYS A 132 8.04 -6.98 -5.41
N ALA A 133 6.84 -7.13 -4.84
CA ALA A 133 5.91 -6.01 -4.71
C ALA A 133 6.54 -4.86 -3.89
N ALA A 134 7.20 -5.18 -2.77
CA ALA A 134 7.90 -4.19 -1.96
C ALA A 134 9.01 -3.48 -2.74
N ALA A 135 9.82 -4.20 -3.52
CA ALA A 135 10.86 -3.61 -4.34
C ALA A 135 10.29 -2.63 -5.39
N PHE A 136 9.19 -3.01 -6.05
CA PHE A 136 8.49 -2.12 -6.99
C PHE A 136 7.93 -0.86 -6.30
N TYR A 137 7.33 -1.03 -5.12
CA TYR A 137 6.81 0.08 -4.33
C TYR A 137 7.93 1.06 -3.94
N GLU A 138 9.05 0.57 -3.40
CA GLU A 138 10.19 1.42 -3.04
C GLU A 138 10.80 2.12 -4.26
N ALA A 139 10.89 1.44 -5.41
CA ALA A 139 11.31 2.07 -6.66
C ALA A 139 10.37 3.22 -7.06
N SER A 140 9.06 3.03 -6.90
CA SER A 140 8.05 4.06 -7.16
C SER A 140 8.18 5.26 -6.23
N VAL A 141 8.45 5.03 -4.94
CA VAL A 141 8.72 6.10 -3.95
C VAL A 141 9.88 6.98 -4.40
N HIS A 142 10.91 6.41 -5.00
CA HIS A 142 12.06 7.16 -5.55
C HIS A 142 11.76 7.81 -6.91
N GLN A 143 10.94 7.18 -7.75
CA GLN A 143 10.65 7.65 -9.11
C GLN A 143 9.66 8.83 -9.12
N TRP A 144 8.57 8.76 -8.35
CA TRP A 144 7.46 9.71 -8.43
C TRP A 144 7.91 11.18 -8.28
N PRO A 145 8.83 11.55 -7.37
CA PRO A 145 9.29 12.93 -7.20
C PRO A 145 9.96 13.59 -8.42
N ALA A 146 10.33 12.81 -9.44
CA ALA A 146 10.87 13.34 -10.69
C ALA A 146 9.79 14.07 -11.52
N CYS A 147 8.54 13.63 -11.42
CA CYS A 147 7.44 14.25 -12.14
C CYS A 147 6.89 15.46 -11.38
N ARG A 148 6.91 16.63 -12.02
CA ARG A 148 6.39 17.90 -11.45
C ARG A 148 5.30 18.52 -12.30
N GLN A 149 5.37 18.30 -13.60
CA GLN A 149 4.41 18.77 -14.57
C GLN A 149 4.46 17.82 -15.77
N TYR A 150 3.33 17.61 -16.41
CA TYR A 150 3.25 16.84 -17.64
C TYR A 150 2.23 17.42 -18.61
N THR A 151 2.33 16.99 -19.87
CA THR A 151 1.47 17.39 -20.98
C THR A 151 0.91 16.14 -21.65
N HIS A 152 -0.40 16.13 -21.87
CA HIS A 152 -1.04 15.20 -22.80
C HIS A 152 -0.87 15.74 -24.22
N THR A 153 -0.03 15.11 -25.03
CA THR A 153 0.39 15.66 -26.33
C THR A 153 -0.75 15.71 -27.35
N GLN A 154 -1.76 14.85 -27.20
CA GLN A 154 -2.93 14.79 -28.07
C GLN A 154 -3.91 15.97 -27.88
N SER A 155 -4.06 16.45 -26.64
CA SER A 155 -4.98 17.52 -26.26
C SER A 155 -4.26 18.86 -26.06
N GLY A 156 -2.96 18.82 -25.77
CA GLY A 156 -2.17 19.97 -25.31
C GLY A 156 -2.48 20.36 -23.86
N SER A 157 -3.22 19.56 -23.11
CA SER A 157 -3.50 19.86 -21.69
C SER A 157 -2.25 19.68 -20.84
N VAL A 158 -1.97 20.67 -20.01
CA VAL A 158 -0.84 20.69 -19.08
C VAL A 158 -1.36 20.42 -17.67
N TRP A 159 -0.61 19.66 -16.89
CA TRP A 159 -1.00 19.22 -15.56
C TRP A 159 0.11 19.46 -14.55
N ASP A 160 -0.21 20.11 -13.45
CA ASP A 160 0.72 20.34 -12.34
C ASP A 160 0.59 19.24 -11.29
N VAL A 161 1.70 18.60 -10.96
CA VAL A 161 1.77 17.55 -9.95
C VAL A 161 2.03 18.17 -8.59
N GLY A 162 1.15 17.83 -7.64
CA GLY A 162 1.21 18.28 -6.27
C GLY A 162 2.36 17.66 -5.49
N LYS A 163 2.31 17.87 -4.16
CA LYS A 163 3.24 17.21 -3.25
C LYS A 163 2.99 15.71 -3.28
N ILE A 164 4.08 14.94 -3.33
CA ILE A 164 4.02 13.49 -3.14
C ILE A 164 4.17 13.19 -1.65
N VAL A 165 3.29 12.33 -1.16
CA VAL A 165 3.20 11.90 0.23
C VAL A 165 3.32 10.38 0.28
N ASN A 166 3.99 9.86 1.30
CA ASN A 166 4.08 8.42 1.56
C ASN A 166 3.75 8.19 3.04
N GLU A 167 2.54 7.72 3.29
CA GLU A 167 1.99 7.46 4.63
C GLU A 167 1.28 6.10 4.62
N ASP A 168 1.48 5.29 5.66
CA ASP A 168 0.85 3.96 5.81
C ASP A 168 0.99 3.02 4.60
N HIS A 169 2.17 3.06 3.96
CA HIS A 169 2.48 2.34 2.72
C HIS A 169 1.49 2.66 1.57
N ILE A 170 1.02 3.91 1.53
CA ILE A 170 0.29 4.50 0.41
C ILE A 170 1.08 5.71 -0.06
N LEU A 171 1.65 5.59 -1.25
CA LEU A 171 2.30 6.67 -1.98
C LEU A 171 1.23 7.40 -2.77
N SER A 172 1.12 8.72 -2.61
CA SER A 172 0.00 9.47 -3.20
C SER A 172 0.39 10.88 -3.62
N THR A 173 -0.39 11.42 -4.55
CA THR A 173 -0.34 12.82 -4.97
C THR A 173 -1.64 13.21 -5.68
N THR A 174 -1.74 14.47 -6.08
CA THR A 174 -2.77 14.97 -7.00
C THR A 174 -2.10 15.63 -8.20
N ALA A 175 -2.72 15.55 -9.37
CA ALA A 175 -2.34 16.28 -10.57
C ALA A 175 -3.52 17.16 -11.01
N MET A 176 -3.31 18.46 -11.16
CA MET A 176 -4.37 19.41 -11.51
C MET A 176 -4.19 19.91 -12.94
N MET A 177 -5.24 19.87 -13.75
CA MET A 177 -5.20 20.37 -15.11
C MET A 177 -5.15 21.91 -15.11
N GLN A 178 -4.15 22.47 -15.78
CA GLN A 178 -4.04 23.90 -16.01
C GLN A 178 -5.17 24.39 -16.92
N GLU A 179 -5.64 25.61 -16.63
CA GLU A 179 -6.70 26.28 -17.41
C GLU A 179 -7.99 25.47 -17.57
N ALA A 180 -8.24 24.51 -16.68
CA ALA A 180 -9.49 23.78 -16.66
C ALA A 180 -10.66 24.74 -16.46
N LYS A 181 -11.69 24.62 -17.30
CA LYS A 181 -12.93 25.38 -17.14
C LYS A 181 -13.60 24.98 -15.82
N ALA A 182 -14.32 25.93 -15.21
CA ALA A 182 -15.12 25.64 -14.03
C ALA A 182 -16.04 24.42 -14.29
N PRO A 183 -16.12 23.45 -13.35
CA PRO A 183 -15.64 23.51 -11.97
C PRO A 183 -14.16 23.14 -11.74
N GLY A 184 -13.40 22.86 -12.79
CA GLY A 184 -12.03 22.34 -12.70
C GLY A 184 -11.96 20.86 -13.04
N TRP A 185 -10.74 20.36 -13.20
CA TRP A 185 -10.47 18.94 -13.39
C TRP A 185 -9.10 18.61 -12.82
N GLY A 186 -9.07 17.60 -11.95
CA GLY A 186 -7.86 17.11 -11.33
C GLY A 186 -7.97 15.62 -11.09
N CYS A 187 -6.82 15.00 -10.92
CA CYS A 187 -6.74 13.57 -10.66
C CYS A 187 -5.96 13.29 -9.38
N GLY A 188 -6.49 12.41 -8.53
CA GLY A 188 -5.76 11.77 -7.46
C GLY A 188 -4.99 10.56 -7.98
N ARG A 189 -3.84 10.30 -7.38
CA ARG A 189 -3.05 9.09 -7.59
C ARG A 189 -2.71 8.47 -6.27
N ALA A 190 -2.84 7.16 -6.19
CA ALA A 190 -2.38 6.37 -5.06
C ALA A 190 -1.79 5.05 -5.56
N LEU A 191 -0.65 4.70 -5.00
CA LEU A 191 -0.03 3.39 -5.11
C LEU A 191 0.11 2.85 -3.69
N ALA A 192 -0.41 1.66 -3.43
CA ALA A 192 -0.33 1.05 -2.10
C ALA A 192 0.23 -0.37 -2.17
N LEU A 193 1.02 -0.72 -1.16
CA LEU A 193 1.59 -2.06 -1.01
C LEU A 193 0.83 -2.83 0.07
N ARG A 194 0.23 -3.98 -0.28
CA ARG A 194 -0.38 -4.91 0.67
C ARG A 194 -0.06 -6.35 0.26
N ASN A 195 0.60 -7.11 1.13
CA ASN A 195 1.07 -8.46 0.82
C ASN A 195 1.95 -8.48 -0.45
N ASN A 196 1.68 -9.36 -1.42
CA ASN A 196 2.30 -9.41 -2.74
C ASN A 196 1.49 -8.67 -3.82
N ILE A 197 0.61 -7.75 -3.41
CA ILE A 197 -0.23 -6.95 -4.30
C ILE A 197 0.21 -5.48 -4.23
N ILE A 198 0.35 -4.89 -5.41
CA ILE A 198 0.36 -3.45 -5.59
C ILE A 198 -1.04 -3.01 -6.00
N ILE A 199 -1.59 -2.05 -5.28
CA ILE A 199 -2.88 -1.43 -5.55
C ILE A 199 -2.58 -0.10 -6.21
N ASP A 200 -2.99 0.08 -7.46
CA ASP A 200 -2.66 1.25 -8.28
C ASP A 200 -3.94 1.93 -8.72
N VAL A 201 -4.12 3.19 -8.30
CA VAL A 201 -5.39 3.89 -8.36
C VAL A 201 -5.19 5.28 -8.95
N ASN A 202 -6.06 5.62 -9.90
CA ASN A 202 -6.20 6.97 -10.43
C ASN A 202 -7.67 7.38 -10.36
N THR A 203 -7.96 8.46 -9.65
CA THR A 203 -9.30 9.04 -9.56
C THR A 203 -9.29 10.41 -10.19
N CYS A 204 -10.35 10.86 -10.85
CA CYS A 204 -10.44 12.23 -11.32
C CYS A 204 -11.81 12.84 -11.02
N SER A 205 -11.81 14.11 -10.69
CA SER A 205 -13.00 14.92 -10.41
C SER A 205 -12.63 16.42 -10.41
N PRO A 206 -13.57 17.35 -10.22
CA PRO A 206 -13.24 18.76 -10.06
C PRO A 206 -12.35 19.07 -8.84
N ASP A 207 -12.48 18.28 -7.78
CA ASP A 207 -11.63 18.31 -6.59
C ASP A 207 -11.31 16.86 -6.15
N PRO A 208 -10.18 16.29 -6.60
CA PRO A 208 -9.86 14.89 -6.34
C PRO A 208 -9.55 14.60 -4.86
N ALA A 209 -9.13 15.62 -4.09
CA ALA A 209 -8.77 15.50 -2.66
C ALA A 209 -8.01 14.19 -2.33
N ASP A 210 -8.51 13.41 -1.35
CA ASP A 210 -7.94 12.14 -0.90
C ASP A 210 -8.61 10.90 -1.53
N SER A 211 -9.44 11.07 -2.57
CA SER A 211 -10.26 9.98 -3.14
C SER A 211 -9.43 8.76 -3.55
N ALA A 212 -8.31 8.94 -4.26
CA ALA A 212 -7.43 7.84 -4.65
C ALA A 212 -6.84 7.10 -3.44
N VAL A 213 -6.47 7.83 -2.39
CA VAL A 213 -5.94 7.25 -1.14
C VAL A 213 -7.01 6.39 -0.46
N ARG A 214 -8.25 6.89 -0.37
CA ARG A 214 -9.36 6.14 0.24
C ARG A 214 -9.72 4.89 -0.56
N VAL A 215 -9.73 4.97 -1.89
CA VAL A 215 -9.94 3.79 -2.74
C VAL A 215 -8.83 2.77 -2.52
N ALA A 216 -7.56 3.19 -2.56
CA ALA A 216 -6.42 2.29 -2.33
C ALA A 216 -6.43 1.68 -0.92
N ALA A 217 -6.84 2.44 0.10
CA ALA A 217 -6.99 1.95 1.46
C ALA A 217 -8.09 0.88 1.56
N GLN A 218 -9.25 1.11 0.95
CA GLN A 218 -10.37 0.18 0.99
C GLN A 218 -10.04 -1.13 0.25
N ILE A 219 -9.43 -1.06 -0.93
CA ILE A 219 -8.91 -2.25 -1.63
C ILE A 219 -7.84 -2.95 -0.76
N GLY A 220 -7.03 -2.16 -0.04
CA GLY A 220 -6.05 -2.67 0.90
C GLY A 220 -6.67 -3.47 2.04
N GLU A 221 -7.85 -3.09 2.53
CA GLU A 221 -8.62 -3.90 3.48
C GLU A 221 -9.13 -5.20 2.83
N ASN A 222 -9.57 -5.17 1.57
CA ASN A 222 -9.97 -6.38 0.85
C ASN A 222 -8.80 -7.37 0.73
N VAL A 223 -7.58 -6.88 0.45
CA VAL A 223 -6.35 -7.70 0.48
C VAL A 223 -6.07 -8.24 1.89
N ARG A 224 -6.29 -7.42 2.92
CA ARG A 224 -6.18 -7.84 4.34
C ARG A 224 -7.32 -8.75 4.80
N ALA A 225 -8.34 -8.99 4.00
CA ALA A 225 -9.43 -9.91 4.29
C ALA A 225 -9.25 -11.30 3.66
N GLN A 226 -8.31 -11.47 2.71
CA GLN A 226 -8.01 -12.78 2.08
C GLN A 226 -7.21 -13.75 3.00
N TRP A 227 -7.37 -13.58 4.31
CA TRP A 227 -6.62 -14.20 5.40
C TRP A 227 -7.37 -15.42 5.95
#